data_AF-A0A7X9HSE6-F1
#
_entry.id   AF-A0A7X9HSE6-F1
#
_cell.length_a   1.000
_cell.length_b   1.000
_cell.length_c   1.000
_cell.angle_alpha   90.00
_cell.angle_beta   90.00
_cell.angle_gamma   90.00
#
_symmetry.space_group_name_H-M   'P 1'
#
loop_
_entity.id
_entity.type
_entity.pdbx_description
1 polymer ?
#
loop_
_entity_poly.entity_id
_entity_poly.type
_entity_poly.pdbx_seq_one_letter_code
_entity_poly.pdbx_strand_id
1 'polypeptide(L)'
;MDNSKVFNMPFASVYPHYINKAEKKGRTKEEVDEIIFWLTGYNKKTLQKYLDDKTDFETFFNKAPKFNPNASKITGVICGYRVEEIEDKLMQKIRYLD
;
A
#
# COMPACT_ATOMS: atom_id res chain seq x y z
N MET A 1 -18.28 7.10 -2.91
CA MET A 1 -17.29 7.59 -3.89
C MET A 1 -16.91 6.41 -4.76
N ASP A 2 -16.86 6.60 -6.07
CA ASP A 2 -16.35 5.57 -6.98
C ASP A 2 -14.82 5.53 -6.87
N ASN A 3 -14.31 4.46 -6.25
CA ASN A 3 -12.88 4.23 -6.01
C ASN A 3 -12.22 3.46 -7.16
N SER A 4 -12.96 3.06 -8.20
CA SER A 4 -12.47 2.18 -9.27
C SER A 4 -11.25 2.75 -9.99
N LYS A 5 -11.09 4.09 -10.05
CA LYS A 5 -9.89 4.71 -10.62
C LYS A 5 -8.61 4.38 -9.83
N VAL A 6 -8.70 4.37 -8.50
CA VAL A 6 -7.55 4.04 -7.63
C VAL A 6 -7.24 2.56 -7.73
N PHE A 7 -8.27 1.72 -7.73
CA PHE A 7 -8.13 0.26 -7.77
C PHE A 7 -7.45 -0.25 -9.03
N ASN A 8 -7.76 0.35 -10.18
CA ASN A 8 -7.19 0.01 -11.48
C ASN A 8 -5.84 0.69 -11.77
N MET A 9 -5.35 1.56 -10.88
CA MET A 9 -4.08 2.23 -11.10
C MET A 9 -2.92 1.24 -10.91
N PRO A 10 -1.89 1.25 -11.78
CA PRO A 10 -0.69 0.45 -11.56
C PRO A 10 -0.01 0.81 -10.25
N PHE A 11 0.27 -0.18 -9.40
CA PHE A 11 1.02 0.02 -8.16
C PHE A 11 2.39 0.66 -8.45
N ALA A 12 3.02 0.25 -9.55
CA ALA A 12 4.31 0.76 -10.02
C ALA A 12 4.31 2.29 -10.27
N SER A 13 3.18 2.91 -10.61
CA SER A 13 3.14 4.37 -10.78
C SER A 13 3.09 5.13 -9.46
N VAL A 14 2.65 4.47 -8.37
CA VAL A 14 2.54 5.11 -7.05
C VAL A 14 3.73 4.80 -6.15
N TYR A 15 4.35 3.63 -6.32
CA TYR A 15 5.49 3.20 -5.52
C TYR A 15 6.64 4.23 -5.40
N PRO A 16 7.07 4.93 -6.48
CA PRO A 16 8.08 5.99 -6.36
C PRO A 16 7.63 7.16 -5.46
N HIS A 17 6.33 7.43 -5.36
CA HIS A 17 5.81 8.48 -4.49
C HIS A 17 5.87 8.09 -3.02
N TYR A 18 5.71 6.80 -2.67
CA TYR A 18 5.95 6.32 -1.30
C TYR A 18 7.40 6.51 -0.88
N ILE A 19 8.34 6.15 -1.76
CA ILE A 19 9.78 6.34 -1.53
C ILE A 19 10.09 7.83 -1.35
N ASN A 20 9.69 8.68 -2.29
CA ASN A 20 9.93 10.12 -2.21
C ASN A 20 9.35 10.76 -0.93
N LYS A 21 8.17 10.30 -0.48
CA LYS A 21 7.54 10.77 0.76
C LYS A 21 8.35 10.37 2.00
N ALA A 22 8.88 9.15 2.00
CA ALA A 22 9.74 8.64 3.07
C ALA A 22 11.09 9.39 3.09
N GLU A 23 11.74 9.54 1.94
CA GLU A 23 13.02 10.24 1.78
C GLU A 23 12.94 11.70 2.23
N LYS A 24 11.85 12.41 1.92
CA LYS A 24 11.59 13.77 2.43
C LYS A 24 11.54 13.86 3.97
N LYS A 25 11.38 12.73 4.65
CA LYS A 25 11.37 12.61 6.12
C LYS A 25 12.65 11.94 6.66
N GLY A 26 13.69 11.83 5.86
CA GLY A 26 14.96 11.21 6.23
C GLY A 26 14.88 9.68 6.36
N ARG A 27 13.93 9.05 5.67
CA ARG A 27 13.74 7.58 5.63
C ARG A 27 14.22 7.01 4.31
N THR A 28 14.36 5.70 4.24
CA THR A 28 14.95 4.98 3.10
C THR A 28 13.92 4.20 2.31
N LYS A 29 14.28 3.85 1.07
CA LYS A 29 13.51 2.92 0.25
C LYS A 29 13.36 1.56 0.94
N GLU A 30 14.41 1.09 1.61
CA GLU A 30 14.42 -0.20 2.31
C GLU A 30 13.39 -0.22 3.44
N GLU A 31 13.22 0.87 4.18
CA GLU A 31 12.15 1.01 5.19
C GLU A 31 10.75 0.95 4.55
N VAL A 32 10.56 1.55 3.37
CA VAL A 32 9.28 1.46 2.64
C VAL A 32 9.00 0.02 2.20
N ASP A 33 10.01 -0.67 1.66
CA ASP A 33 9.90 -2.07 1.26
C ASP A 33 9.57 -2.96 2.47
N GLU A 34 10.21 -2.71 3.61
CA GLU A 34 9.95 -3.43 4.86
C GLU A 34 8.49 -3.26 5.32
N ILE A 35 7.95 -2.04 5.26
CA ILE A 35 6.53 -1.78 5.59
C ILE A 35 5.60 -2.54 4.64
N ILE A 36 5.90 -2.53 3.32
CA ILE A 36 5.11 -3.26 2.33
C ILE A 36 5.15 -4.77 2.63
N PHE A 37 6.33 -5.32 2.93
CA PHE A 37 6.49 -6.74 3.27
C PHE A 37 5.77 -7.10 4.57
N TRP A 38 5.91 -6.27 5.59
CA TRP A 38 5.22 -6.43 6.87
C TRP A 38 3.70 -6.43 6.69
N LEU A 39 3.16 -5.56 5.83
CA LEU A 39 1.72 -5.41 5.61
C LEU A 39 1.13 -6.54 4.76
N THR A 40 1.83 -6.95 3.69
CA THR A 40 1.27 -7.82 2.65
C THR A 40 1.78 -9.27 2.71
N GLY A 41 2.90 -9.51 3.38
CA GLY A 41 3.63 -10.78 3.34
C GLY A 41 4.45 -10.99 2.07
N TYR A 42 4.58 -9.96 1.22
CA TYR A 42 5.49 -10.00 0.08
C TYR A 42 6.96 -10.00 0.50
N ASN A 43 7.82 -10.34 -0.46
CA ASN A 43 9.26 -10.17 -0.35
C ASN A 43 9.78 -9.37 -1.54
N LYS A 44 11.10 -9.10 -1.56
CA LYS A 44 11.75 -8.33 -2.62
C LYS A 44 11.48 -8.86 -4.03
N LYS A 45 11.48 -10.18 -4.22
CA LYS A 45 11.23 -10.79 -5.55
C LYS A 45 9.79 -10.58 -6.00
N THR A 46 8.83 -10.79 -5.11
CA THR A 46 7.40 -10.61 -5.46
C THR A 46 7.06 -9.15 -5.66
N LEU A 47 7.58 -8.24 -4.84
CA LEU A 47 7.39 -6.80 -5.01
C LEU A 47 7.96 -6.34 -6.35
N GLN A 48 9.20 -6.72 -6.69
CA GLN A 48 9.80 -6.37 -7.97
C GLN A 48 8.95 -6.87 -9.15
N LYS A 49 8.47 -8.13 -9.08
CA LYS A 49 7.57 -8.68 -10.11
C LYS A 49 6.32 -7.81 -10.31
N TYR A 50 5.64 -7.41 -9.23
CA TYR A 50 4.44 -6.57 -9.36
C TYR A 50 4.72 -5.17 -9.90
N LEU A 51 5.91 -4.63 -9.62
CA LEU A 51 6.37 -3.37 -10.20
C LEU A 51 6.62 -3.50 -11.71
N ASP A 52 7.30 -4.57 -12.13
CA ASP A 52 7.61 -4.84 -13.53
C ASP A 52 6.35 -5.15 -14.35
N ASP A 53 5.45 -5.97 -13.79
CA ASP A 53 4.17 -6.37 -14.40
C ASP A 53 3.13 -5.22 -14.43
N LYS A 54 3.44 -4.06 -13.82
CA LYS A 54 2.52 -2.92 -13.67
C LYS A 54 1.15 -3.33 -13.11
N THR A 55 1.16 -4.24 -12.14
CA THR A 55 -0.06 -4.79 -11.55
C THR A 55 -0.87 -3.69 -10.86
N ASP A 56 -2.18 -3.71 -11.04
CA ASP A 56 -3.09 -2.75 -10.41
C ASP A 56 -3.19 -2.94 -8.88
N PHE A 57 -3.68 -1.91 -8.18
CA PHE A 57 -3.81 -1.93 -6.72
C PHE A 57 -4.72 -3.04 -6.21
N GLU A 58 -5.85 -3.28 -6.89
CA GLU A 58 -6.79 -4.32 -6.51
C GLU A 58 -6.12 -5.70 -6.50
N THR A 59 -5.48 -6.06 -7.59
CA THR A 59 -4.75 -7.32 -7.75
C THR A 59 -3.58 -7.40 -6.78
N PHE A 60 -2.83 -6.31 -6.61
CA PHE A 60 -1.69 -6.26 -5.69
C PHE A 60 -2.10 -6.58 -4.25
N PHE A 61 -3.19 -5.99 -3.76
CA PHE A 61 -3.66 -6.22 -2.39
C PHE A 61 -4.48 -7.51 -2.23
N ASN A 62 -5.20 -7.96 -3.27
CA ASN A 62 -5.96 -9.21 -3.23
C ASN A 62 -5.06 -10.45 -3.32
N LYS A 63 -3.89 -10.34 -3.96
CA LYS A 63 -2.89 -11.42 -4.04
C LYS A 63 -1.87 -11.41 -2.89
N ALA A 64 -2.03 -10.53 -1.91
CA ALA A 64 -1.16 -10.46 -0.75
C ALA A 64 -1.22 -11.80 0.02
N PRO A 65 -0.13 -12.57 0.11
CA PRO A 65 -0.16 -13.94 0.64
C PRO A 65 -0.51 -14.00 2.12
N LYS A 66 -0.14 -12.96 2.89
CA LYS A 66 -0.51 -12.85 4.30
C LYS A 66 -0.61 -11.40 4.70
N PHE A 67 -1.83 -10.86 4.59
CA PHE A 67 -2.09 -9.52 5.11
C PHE A 67 -1.92 -9.50 6.65
N ASN A 68 -1.23 -8.49 7.17
CA ASN A 68 -0.90 -8.46 8.59
C ASN A 68 -2.15 -8.31 9.47
N PRO A 69 -2.40 -9.19 10.45
CA PRO A 69 -3.55 -9.06 11.35
C PRO A 69 -3.48 -7.80 12.23
N ASN A 70 -2.28 -7.26 12.45
CA ASN A 70 -2.10 -6.01 13.18
C ASN A 70 -2.36 -4.76 12.33
N ALA A 71 -2.64 -4.89 11.02
CA ALA A 71 -2.99 -3.75 10.18
C ALA A 71 -4.23 -3.00 10.69
N SER A 72 -5.15 -3.69 11.38
CA SER A 72 -6.31 -3.08 12.04
C SER A 72 -5.93 -2.10 13.16
N LYS A 73 -4.69 -2.16 13.67
CA LYS A 73 -4.16 -1.22 14.67
C LYS A 73 -3.63 0.07 14.05
N ILE A 74 -3.55 0.15 12.72
CA ILE A 74 -3.22 1.39 12.02
C ILE A 74 -4.46 2.27 12.04
N THR A 75 -4.49 3.20 13.00
CA THR A 75 -5.59 4.14 13.23
C THR A 75 -5.09 5.57 13.11
N GLY A 76 -6.00 6.50 12.82
CA GLY A 76 -5.70 7.93 12.77
C GLY A 76 -6.20 8.58 11.50
N VAL A 77 -5.79 9.83 11.28
CA VAL A 77 -6.28 10.65 10.17
C VAL A 77 -5.23 10.69 9.05
N ILE A 78 -5.64 10.30 7.84
CA ILE A 78 -4.85 10.44 6.61
C ILE A 78 -5.68 11.17 5.55
N CYS A 79 -5.09 12.18 4.91
CA CYS A 79 -5.76 12.96 3.86
C CYS A 79 -7.15 13.51 4.26
N GLY A 80 -7.40 13.78 5.54
CA GLY A 80 -8.68 14.26 6.06
C GLY A 80 -9.70 13.17 6.44
N TYR A 81 -9.35 11.90 6.30
CA TYR A 81 -10.21 10.75 6.61
C TYR A 81 -9.64 9.92 7.76
N ARG A 82 -10.50 9.36 8.62
CA ARG A 82 -10.10 8.36 9.61
C ARG A 82 -9.97 6.99 8.97
N VAL A 83 -8.78 6.40 9.03
CA VAL A 83 -8.48 5.14 8.33
C VAL A 83 -9.37 3.99 8.83
N GLU A 84 -9.60 3.94 10.14
CA GLU A 84 -10.42 2.93 10.79
C GLU A 84 -11.91 3.00 10.41
N GLU A 85 -12.37 4.16 9.94
CA GLU A 85 -13.77 4.41 9.55
C GLU A 85 -14.01 4.17 8.04
N ILE A 86 -12.98 3.82 7.27
CA ILE A 86 -13.13 3.54 5.83
C ILE A 86 -13.91 2.22 5.64
N GLU A 87 -15.11 2.33 5.07
CA GLU A 87 -16.01 1.18 4.82
C GLU A 87 -15.46 0.22 3.75
N ASP A 88 -14.94 0.77 2.67
CA ASP A 88 -14.36 0.00 1.57
C ASP A 88 -13.04 -0.64 2.01
N LYS A 89 -13.05 -1.98 2.13
CA LYS A 89 -11.91 -2.74 2.65
C LYS A 89 -10.67 -2.65 1.77
N LEU A 90 -10.81 -2.55 0.45
CA LEU A 90 -9.67 -2.39 -0.43
C LEU A 90 -9.09 -0.98 -0.29
N MET A 91 -9.95 0.03 -0.26
CA MET A 91 -9.51 1.41 -0.02
C MET A 91 -8.81 1.54 1.34
N GLN A 92 -9.35 0.93 2.39
CA GLN A 92 -8.74 0.91 3.73
C GLN A 92 -7.34 0.29 3.69
N LYS A 93 -7.16 -0.84 3.00
CA LYS A 93 -5.84 -1.47 2.81
C LYS A 93 -4.85 -0.57 2.09
N ILE A 94 -5.30 0.15 1.06
CA ILE A 94 -4.47 1.12 0.34
C ILE A 94 -4.07 2.26 1.28
N ARG A 95 -5.00 2.79 2.07
CA ARG A 95 -4.73 3.87 3.04
C ARG A 95 -3.83 3.46 4.21
N TYR A 96 -3.67 2.17 4.50
CA TYR A 96 -2.67 1.71 5.46
C TYR A 96 -1.22 1.96 5.00
N LEU A 97 -0.97 2.09 3.69
CA LEU A 97 0.36 2.42 3.15
C LEU A 97 0.63 3.93 3.02
N ASP A 98 -0.39 4.78 3.14
CA ASP A 98 -0.25 6.23 3.02
C ASP A 98 0.30 6.87 4.30
#